data_AF-A0A956C625-F1
#
_entry.id   AF-A0A956C625-F1
#
_cell.length_a   1.000
_cell.length_b   1.000
_cell.length_c   1.000
_cell.angle_alpha   90.00
_cell.angle_beta   90.00
_cell.angle_gamma   90.00
#
_symmetry.space_group_name_H-M   'P 1'
#
loop_
_entity.id
_entity.type
_entity.pdbx_description
1 polymer ?
#
loop_
_entity_poly.entity_id
_entity_poly.type
_entity_poly.pdbx_seq_one_letter_code
_entity_poly.pdbx_strand_id
1 'polypeptide(L)'
;GAPKDNIVLSDFDVTAPDGDPQANRSSIAIFVNQLAGAGATFRRLNVAAGLGRPGDDGAPGTTMTFAAVPGPGKNGVTASDLTGAAAQVCTCSDGKSTTGGKGSATNGASGDNGAPTINPPAPPTATGAGGTTAACIADGTGIGKNGSAATDAVAAKAATNLGTLDATGWKPSDGEPGVAGAHGQGGGGGGAYTIAGGEGGGGGGGCGGCGGTGGGAGKGGGASIAVLVLDSPSLSVSALTLTTKDAGKGGDGAKGGDGDTAGTKGNGFSGACPGGNGGKGANGGAGGGAAGGVSGGVIYKGPKPAGDFAWTGPSTKAARGESPGNPGIEGESAKELEIK
;
A
#
# COMPACT_ATOMS: atom_id res chain seq x y z
N GLY A 1 12.71 14.84 46.70
CA GLY A 1 12.44 16.28 46.86
C GLY A 1 12.41 16.90 45.48
N ALA A 2 11.37 17.64 45.14
CA ALA A 2 11.30 18.32 43.84
C ALA A 2 12.43 19.36 43.74
N PRO A 3 13.10 19.50 42.58
CA PRO A 3 14.05 20.58 42.37
C PRO A 3 13.33 21.93 42.60
N LYS A 4 13.92 22.76 43.46
CA LYS A 4 13.34 24.03 43.94
C LYS A 4 13.66 25.22 43.03
N ASP A 5 14.49 25.04 42.01
CA ASP A 5 15.07 26.16 41.26
C ASP A 5 14.53 26.18 39.82
N ASN A 6 14.10 27.37 39.39
CA ASN A 6 13.75 27.67 38.01
C ASN A 6 15.01 27.61 37.15
N ILE A 7 14.98 26.86 36.04
CA ILE A 7 16.12 26.74 35.13
C ILE A 7 16.17 27.98 34.24
N VAL A 8 17.26 28.75 34.28
CA VAL A 8 17.45 29.90 33.38
C VAL A 8 18.54 29.58 32.37
N LEU A 9 18.18 29.59 31.08
CA LEU A 9 19.11 29.53 29.96
C LEU A 9 19.19 30.92 29.34
N SER A 10 20.37 31.55 29.35
CA SER A 10 20.54 32.87 28.76
C SER A 10 21.89 33.13 28.10
N ASP A 11 21.88 34.02 27.10
CA ASP A 11 23.07 34.62 26.49
C ASP A 11 23.99 33.62 25.75
N PHE A 12 23.40 32.69 24.99
CA PHE A 12 24.14 31.79 24.10
C PHE A 12 23.34 31.42 22.86
N ASP A 13 24.08 30.85 21.90
CA ASP A 13 23.54 30.43 20.61
C ASP A 13 23.40 28.90 20.57
N VAL A 14 22.29 28.44 20.00
CA VAL A 14 22.03 27.01 19.75
C VAL A 14 21.79 26.82 18.27
N THR A 15 22.50 25.90 17.65
CA THR A 15 22.29 25.53 16.25
C THR A 15 22.13 24.03 16.13
N ALA A 16 21.00 23.57 15.58
CA ALA A 16 20.85 22.19 15.14
C ALA A 16 21.45 22.00 13.74
N PRO A 17 22.09 20.85 13.47
CA PRO A 17 22.43 20.47 12.11
C PRO A 17 21.15 20.25 11.29
N ASP A 18 21.30 20.25 9.97
CA ASP A 18 20.22 19.77 9.09
C ASP A 18 19.81 18.34 9.48
N GLY A 19 18.57 17.97 9.19
CA GLY A 19 18.08 16.61 9.43
C GLY A 19 18.95 15.55 8.73
N ASP A 20 18.92 14.34 9.27
CA ASP A 20 19.62 13.17 8.75
C ASP A 20 18.60 12.17 8.16
N PRO A 21 18.73 11.78 6.88
CA PRO A 21 17.84 10.79 6.26
C PRO A 21 17.87 9.40 6.95
N GLN A 22 18.94 9.05 7.67
CA GLN A 22 19.12 7.73 8.28
C GLN A 22 18.75 7.68 9.77
N ALA A 23 18.78 8.81 10.46
CA ALA A 23 18.55 8.89 11.90
C ALA A 23 17.28 9.68 12.25
N ASN A 24 17.23 10.96 11.88
CA ASN A 24 16.09 11.83 12.11
C ASN A 24 16.02 12.90 11.03
N ARG A 25 14.99 12.83 10.18
CA ARG A 25 14.79 13.77 9.07
C ARG A 25 14.56 15.21 9.55
N SER A 26 14.27 15.43 10.82
CA SER A 26 14.00 16.75 11.40
C SER A 26 15.24 17.38 12.00
N SER A 27 15.41 18.68 11.76
CA SER A 27 16.31 19.54 12.50
C SER A 27 15.53 20.23 13.63
N ILE A 28 15.85 19.91 14.88
CA ILE A 28 15.23 20.51 16.07
C ILE A 28 16.33 21.07 16.96
N ALA A 29 16.37 22.38 17.17
CA ALA A 29 17.44 23.02 17.93
C ALA A 29 17.26 22.88 19.45
N ILE A 30 16.03 23.08 19.94
CA ILE A 30 15.69 22.85 21.35
C ILE A 30 14.40 22.05 21.43
N PHE A 31 14.39 20.97 22.22
CA PHE A 31 13.19 20.23 22.57
C PHE A 31 12.94 20.30 24.08
N VAL A 32 11.83 20.92 24.47
CA VAL A 32 11.36 21.00 25.85
C VAL A 32 10.24 19.99 26.03
N ASN A 33 10.46 19.03 26.91
CA ASN A 33 9.56 17.89 27.07
C ASN A 33 9.08 17.78 28.52
N GLN A 34 7.76 17.88 28.72
CA GLN A 34 7.06 17.65 29.98
C GLN A 34 7.62 18.44 31.17
N LEU A 35 7.98 19.71 30.96
CA LEU A 35 8.49 20.58 32.00
C LEU A 35 7.38 21.01 32.97
N ALA A 36 7.49 20.55 34.21
CA ALA A 36 6.58 20.88 35.32
C ALA A 36 7.33 21.52 36.50
N GLY A 37 6.57 22.08 37.46
CA GLY A 37 7.12 22.62 38.71
C GLY A 37 7.71 24.03 38.52
N ALA A 38 8.92 24.26 39.07
CA ALA A 38 9.58 25.57 39.12
C ALA A 38 9.84 26.21 37.75
N GLY A 39 9.78 25.42 36.67
CA GLY A 39 9.79 25.90 35.30
C GLY A 39 11.17 26.15 34.70
N ALA A 40 11.14 26.77 33.52
CA ALA A 40 12.33 27.19 32.81
C ALA A 40 12.08 28.54 32.12
N THR A 41 13.14 29.34 32.04
CA THR A 41 13.15 30.63 31.36
C THR A 41 14.26 30.64 30.31
N PHE A 42 13.89 30.83 29.05
CA PHE A 42 14.85 31.08 27.97
C PHE A 42 14.93 32.57 27.70
N ARG A 43 16.13 33.16 27.75
CA ARG A 43 16.31 34.61 27.64
C ARG A 43 17.48 34.98 26.75
N ARG A 44 17.25 35.82 25.73
CA ARG A 44 18.31 36.29 24.81
C ARG A 44 19.12 35.14 24.21
N LEU A 45 18.43 34.15 23.66
CA LEU A 45 19.05 33.08 22.89
C LEU A 45 18.89 33.35 21.39
N ASN A 46 19.92 33.04 20.61
CA ASN A 46 19.76 32.86 19.17
C ASN A 46 19.67 31.36 18.88
N VAL A 47 18.53 30.94 18.36
CA VAL A 47 18.24 29.52 18.15
C VAL A 47 18.00 29.27 16.68
N ALA A 48 18.83 28.43 16.06
CA ALA A 48 18.78 28.14 14.64
C ALA A 48 18.55 26.65 14.38
N ALA A 49 17.53 26.34 13.59
CA ALA A 49 17.33 25.01 13.01
C ALA A 49 17.87 24.97 11.56
N GLY A 50 18.53 23.87 11.22
CA GLY A 50 18.85 23.49 9.86
C GLY A 50 17.63 23.04 9.04
N LEU A 51 17.90 22.54 7.84
CA LEU A 51 16.88 22.05 6.91
C LEU A 51 16.19 20.78 7.42
N GLY A 52 14.90 20.68 7.17
CA GLY A 52 14.19 19.41 7.22
C GLY A 52 14.49 18.59 5.96
N ARG A 53 14.77 17.29 6.11
CA ARG A 53 15.03 16.41 4.97
C ARG A 53 13.73 15.98 4.29
N PRO A 54 13.69 15.89 2.95
CA PRO A 54 12.58 15.24 2.26
C PRO A 54 12.32 13.84 2.80
N GLY A 55 11.06 13.43 2.80
CA GLY A 55 10.70 12.05 3.05
C GLY A 55 10.98 11.18 1.83
N ASP A 56 11.33 9.92 2.07
CA ASP A 56 11.56 8.93 1.01
C ASP A 56 10.26 8.59 0.27
N ASP A 57 10.37 8.40 -1.04
CA ASP A 57 9.27 7.88 -1.85
C ASP A 57 9.03 6.39 -1.53
N GLY A 58 7.80 5.96 -1.78
CA GLY A 58 7.44 4.55 -1.70
C GLY A 58 8.19 3.72 -2.74
N ALA A 59 8.47 2.46 -2.40
CA ALA A 59 8.96 1.48 -3.38
C ALA A 59 7.82 1.06 -4.34
N PRO A 60 8.05 0.95 -5.65
CA PRO A 60 7.04 0.45 -6.56
C PRO A 60 6.64 -0.99 -6.23
N GLY A 61 5.35 -1.29 -6.40
CA GLY A 61 4.87 -2.66 -6.33
C GLY A 61 5.39 -3.50 -7.50
N THR A 62 5.29 -4.81 -7.35
CA THR A 62 5.76 -5.83 -8.27
C THR A 62 4.64 -6.79 -8.63
N THR A 63 4.70 -7.39 -9.81
CA THR A 63 3.80 -8.50 -10.17
C THR A 63 4.13 -9.72 -9.31
N MET A 64 3.13 -10.30 -8.63
CA MET A 64 3.34 -11.60 -7.98
C MET A 64 3.47 -12.67 -9.06
N THR A 65 4.42 -13.58 -8.87
CA THR A 65 4.65 -14.69 -9.79
C THR A 65 4.05 -15.96 -9.23
N PHE A 66 3.78 -16.94 -10.09
CA PHE A 66 3.52 -18.29 -9.60
C PHE A 66 4.80 -18.88 -8.97
N ALA A 67 4.68 -19.42 -7.76
CA ALA A 67 5.63 -20.38 -7.23
C ALA A 67 5.57 -21.64 -8.11
N ALA A 68 6.73 -22.26 -8.39
CA ALA A 68 6.90 -23.35 -9.35
C ALA A 68 5.64 -24.21 -9.55
N VAL A 69 5.04 -24.13 -10.74
CA VAL A 69 3.77 -24.80 -11.05
C VAL A 69 4.06 -26.17 -11.68
N PRO A 70 3.57 -27.28 -11.12
CA PRO A 70 3.70 -28.60 -11.74
C PRO A 70 2.97 -28.68 -13.09
N GLY A 71 3.47 -29.49 -14.02
CA GLY A 71 2.79 -29.78 -15.29
C GLY A 71 2.86 -28.63 -16.31
N PRO A 72 1.77 -28.31 -17.04
CA PRO A 72 1.77 -27.36 -18.18
C PRO A 72 1.93 -25.87 -17.77
N GLY A 73 2.50 -25.59 -16.60
CA GLY A 73 2.52 -24.26 -16.02
C GLY A 73 1.12 -23.80 -15.62
N LYS A 74 0.77 -22.55 -15.91
CA LYS A 74 -0.55 -21.99 -15.55
C LYS A 74 -1.72 -22.48 -16.41
N ASN A 75 -1.43 -23.20 -17.50
CA ASN A 75 -2.44 -23.61 -18.47
C ASN A 75 -3.22 -24.83 -17.98
N GLY A 76 -4.47 -24.95 -18.41
CA GLY A 76 -5.30 -26.12 -18.14
C GLY A 76 -4.73 -27.38 -18.78
N VAL A 77 -4.89 -28.49 -18.09
CA VAL A 77 -4.46 -29.80 -18.57
C VAL A 77 -5.32 -30.20 -19.77
N THR A 78 -4.70 -30.68 -20.85
CA THR A 78 -5.42 -31.27 -21.98
C THR A 78 -5.78 -32.71 -21.62
N ALA A 79 -7.03 -33.11 -21.86
CA ALA A 79 -7.46 -34.48 -21.59
C ALA A 79 -6.78 -35.45 -22.58
N SER A 80 -6.26 -36.56 -22.05
CA SER A 80 -5.60 -37.62 -22.83
C SER A 80 -6.44 -38.90 -22.94
N ASP A 81 -7.54 -38.98 -22.18
CA ASP A 81 -8.40 -40.15 -22.11
C ASP A 81 -9.83 -39.76 -21.69
N LEU A 82 -10.62 -40.79 -21.38
CA LEU A 82 -12.02 -40.71 -21.01
C LEU A 82 -12.27 -40.22 -19.58
N THR A 83 -11.24 -40.08 -18.74
CA THR A 83 -11.37 -39.63 -17.34
C THR A 83 -11.49 -38.11 -17.19
N GLY A 84 -11.24 -37.39 -18.28
CA GLY A 84 -11.18 -35.93 -18.30
C GLY A 84 -9.85 -35.40 -17.75
N ALA A 85 -9.54 -34.15 -18.09
CA ALA A 85 -8.32 -33.51 -17.62
C ALA A 85 -8.35 -33.27 -16.10
N ALA A 86 -7.21 -33.45 -15.43
CA ALA A 86 -7.04 -33.04 -14.03
C ALA A 86 -7.22 -31.52 -13.84
N ALA A 87 -7.55 -31.11 -12.62
CA ALA A 87 -7.54 -29.70 -12.24
C ALA A 87 -6.11 -29.14 -12.26
N GLN A 88 -5.95 -27.91 -12.74
CA GLN A 88 -4.65 -27.22 -12.70
C GLN A 88 -4.60 -26.33 -11.46
N VAL A 89 -3.70 -26.62 -10.52
CA VAL A 89 -3.51 -25.81 -9.30
C VAL A 89 -2.24 -24.97 -9.46
N CYS A 90 -2.35 -23.67 -9.24
CA CYS A 90 -1.24 -22.74 -9.32
C CYS A 90 -1.14 -21.94 -8.04
N THR A 91 0.03 -21.96 -7.39
CA THR A 91 0.29 -21.21 -6.16
C THR A 91 1.07 -19.95 -6.50
N CYS A 92 0.62 -18.80 -6.01
CA CYS A 92 1.29 -17.52 -6.15
C CYS A 92 2.40 -17.35 -5.10
N SER A 93 3.29 -16.39 -5.31
CA SER A 93 4.40 -16.09 -4.40
C SER A 93 3.96 -15.65 -3.00
N ASP A 94 2.69 -15.27 -2.83
CA ASP A 94 2.08 -14.99 -1.52
C ASP A 94 1.49 -16.25 -0.82
N GLY A 95 1.68 -17.43 -1.42
CA GLY A 95 1.25 -18.72 -0.87
C GLY A 95 -0.20 -19.08 -1.14
N LYS A 96 -1.00 -18.21 -1.77
CA LYS A 96 -2.38 -18.51 -2.15
C LYS A 96 -2.44 -19.19 -3.50
N SER A 97 -3.51 -19.95 -3.75
CA SER A 97 -3.67 -20.71 -4.99
C SER A 97 -4.90 -20.30 -5.79
N THR A 98 -4.77 -20.40 -7.12
CA THR A 98 -5.88 -20.42 -8.07
C THR A 98 -5.94 -21.80 -8.71
N THR A 99 -7.14 -22.26 -9.03
CA THR A 99 -7.36 -23.61 -9.57
C THR A 99 -8.24 -23.54 -10.80
N GLY A 100 -7.74 -24.01 -11.94
CA GLY A 100 -8.57 -24.32 -13.09
C GLY A 100 -9.34 -25.61 -12.86
N GLY A 101 -10.63 -25.61 -13.20
CA GLY A 101 -11.54 -26.73 -12.95
C GLY A 101 -11.15 -28.00 -13.71
N LYS A 102 -11.37 -29.16 -13.07
CA LYS A 102 -11.21 -30.48 -13.67
C LYS A 102 -12.19 -30.65 -14.85
N GLY A 103 -11.73 -31.27 -15.93
CA GLY A 103 -12.60 -31.70 -17.01
C GLY A 103 -13.51 -32.88 -16.61
N SER A 104 -14.69 -32.95 -17.20
CA SER A 104 -15.65 -34.03 -16.97
C SER A 104 -15.13 -35.37 -17.50
N ALA A 105 -15.38 -36.45 -16.75
CA ALA A 105 -15.18 -37.82 -17.22
C ALA A 105 -16.35 -38.26 -18.10
N THR A 106 -16.11 -39.24 -18.97
CA THR A 106 -17.14 -39.85 -19.80
C THR A 106 -18.22 -40.47 -18.91
N ASN A 107 -19.49 -40.13 -19.15
CA ASN A 107 -20.64 -40.49 -18.29
C ASN A 107 -20.56 -39.95 -16.84
N GLY A 108 -19.64 -39.02 -16.56
CA GLY A 108 -19.47 -38.36 -15.28
C GLY A 108 -20.28 -37.06 -15.15
N ALA A 109 -20.17 -36.44 -13.98
CA ALA A 109 -20.71 -35.11 -13.71
C ALA A 109 -20.09 -34.04 -14.63
N SER A 110 -20.67 -32.84 -14.66
CA SER A 110 -20.10 -31.67 -15.35
C SER A 110 -18.64 -31.41 -14.95
N GLY A 111 -17.91 -30.66 -15.78
CA GLY A 111 -16.60 -30.14 -15.38
C GLY A 111 -16.71 -29.34 -14.08
N ASP A 112 -15.61 -29.27 -13.33
CA ASP A 112 -15.59 -28.50 -12.09
C ASP A 112 -15.49 -27.00 -12.38
N ASN A 113 -15.96 -26.20 -11.43
CA ASN A 113 -15.74 -24.76 -11.47
C ASN A 113 -14.27 -24.43 -11.16
N GLY A 114 -13.77 -23.36 -11.76
CA GLY A 114 -12.48 -22.80 -11.36
C GLY A 114 -12.60 -21.95 -10.08
N ALA A 115 -11.50 -21.92 -9.32
CA ALA A 115 -11.39 -21.25 -8.03
C ALA A 115 -10.23 -20.23 -8.01
N PRO A 116 -10.27 -19.19 -7.15
CA PRO A 116 -11.38 -18.82 -6.26
C PRO A 116 -12.61 -18.34 -7.05
N THR A 117 -13.81 -18.45 -6.48
CA THR A 117 -15.02 -17.87 -7.09
C THR A 117 -15.08 -16.37 -6.84
N ILE A 118 -15.27 -15.58 -7.90
CA ILE A 118 -15.45 -14.13 -7.81
C ILE A 118 -16.91 -13.80 -8.12
N ASN A 119 -17.55 -13.04 -7.22
CA ASN A 119 -18.95 -12.63 -7.34
C ASN A 119 -19.09 -11.13 -7.00
N PRO A 120 -19.68 -10.30 -7.90
CA PRO A 120 -20.13 -10.65 -9.24
C PRO A 120 -18.97 -10.97 -10.20
N PRO A 121 -19.18 -11.83 -11.21
CA PRO A 121 -18.18 -12.11 -12.23
C PRO A 121 -17.92 -10.88 -13.11
N ALA A 122 -16.66 -10.70 -13.51
CA ALA A 122 -16.16 -9.61 -14.34
C ALA A 122 -15.27 -10.16 -15.48
N PRO A 123 -15.72 -10.11 -16.75
CA PRO A 123 -17.05 -9.70 -17.20
C PRO A 123 -18.17 -10.67 -16.72
N PRO A 124 -19.47 -10.30 -16.82
CA PRO A 124 -20.57 -11.11 -16.27
C PRO A 124 -20.66 -12.56 -16.77
N THR A 125 -20.07 -12.86 -17.92
CA THR A 125 -20.03 -14.21 -18.51
C THR A 125 -18.85 -15.07 -18.05
N ALA A 126 -17.88 -14.46 -17.36
CA ALA A 126 -16.66 -15.12 -16.89
C ALA A 126 -16.88 -15.67 -15.48
N THR A 127 -17.73 -16.68 -15.36
CA THR A 127 -18.15 -17.25 -14.06
C THR A 127 -17.20 -18.32 -13.52
N GLY A 128 -16.23 -18.76 -14.34
CA GLY A 128 -15.42 -19.94 -14.06
C GLY A 128 -16.23 -21.24 -13.97
N ALA A 129 -17.50 -21.25 -14.38
CA ALA A 129 -18.36 -22.43 -14.27
C ALA A 129 -17.93 -23.56 -15.20
N GLY A 130 -17.99 -24.79 -14.72
CA GLY A 130 -17.71 -25.96 -15.55
C GLY A 130 -18.77 -26.21 -16.62
N GLY A 131 -18.33 -26.77 -17.74
CA GLY A 131 -19.17 -27.17 -18.86
C GLY A 131 -19.88 -28.50 -18.59
N THR A 132 -21.10 -28.63 -19.07
CA THR A 132 -21.91 -29.84 -18.85
C THR A 132 -21.75 -30.81 -20.01
N THR A 133 -21.83 -32.11 -19.70
CA THR A 133 -21.84 -33.19 -20.68
C THR A 133 -23.01 -33.05 -21.67
N ALA A 134 -24.19 -32.69 -21.17
CA ALA A 134 -25.38 -32.50 -22.01
C ALA A 134 -25.20 -31.38 -23.05
N ALA A 135 -24.66 -30.23 -22.66
CA ALA A 135 -24.37 -29.14 -23.59
C ALA A 135 -23.23 -29.51 -24.55
N CYS A 136 -22.25 -30.31 -24.09
CA CYS A 136 -21.19 -30.76 -24.98
C CYS A 136 -21.70 -31.69 -26.09
N ILE A 137 -22.60 -32.62 -25.74
CA ILE A 137 -23.22 -33.55 -26.69
C ILE A 137 -24.18 -32.82 -27.65
N ALA A 138 -25.01 -31.91 -27.12
CA ALA A 138 -26.09 -31.30 -27.89
C ALA A 138 -25.59 -30.40 -29.02
N ASP A 139 -24.62 -29.53 -28.74
CA ASP A 139 -24.17 -28.49 -29.66
C ASP A 139 -22.70 -28.07 -29.46
N GLY A 140 -21.93 -28.80 -28.65
CA GLY A 140 -20.55 -28.46 -28.32
C GLY A 140 -20.40 -27.25 -27.41
N THR A 141 -21.48 -26.70 -26.83
CA THR A 141 -21.42 -25.53 -25.95
C THR A 141 -21.10 -25.85 -24.50
N GLY A 142 -20.88 -27.13 -24.19
CA GLY A 142 -20.36 -27.63 -22.91
C GLY A 142 -18.91 -27.24 -22.61
N ILE A 143 -18.45 -26.10 -23.13
CA ILE A 143 -17.14 -25.51 -22.86
C ILE A 143 -17.14 -24.92 -21.46
N GLY A 144 -16.06 -25.16 -20.71
CA GLY A 144 -15.84 -24.51 -19.43
C GLY A 144 -15.83 -22.98 -19.58
N LYS A 145 -16.54 -22.26 -18.70
CA LYS A 145 -16.56 -20.79 -18.75
C LYS A 145 -15.23 -20.22 -18.30
N ASN A 146 -14.83 -19.10 -18.90
CA ASN A 146 -13.64 -18.38 -18.47
C ASN A 146 -13.81 -17.91 -17.02
N GLY A 147 -12.70 -17.84 -16.28
CA GLY A 147 -12.67 -17.27 -14.94
C GLY A 147 -12.76 -15.74 -14.97
N SER A 148 -13.42 -15.18 -13.97
CA SER A 148 -13.51 -13.73 -13.75
C SER A 148 -12.14 -13.11 -13.49
N ALA A 149 -11.92 -11.93 -14.05
CA ALA A 149 -10.83 -11.06 -13.59
C ALA A 149 -11.11 -10.61 -12.15
N ALA A 150 -10.04 -10.38 -11.39
CA ALA A 150 -10.14 -9.75 -10.09
C ALA A 150 -10.20 -8.21 -10.23
N THR A 151 -10.90 -7.57 -9.30
CA THR A 151 -10.97 -6.11 -9.23
C THR A 151 -9.67 -5.55 -8.66
N ASP A 152 -9.14 -4.52 -9.30
CA ASP A 152 -7.96 -3.79 -8.84
C ASP A 152 -8.11 -3.32 -7.38
N ALA A 153 -7.01 -3.41 -6.64
CA ALA A 153 -6.97 -2.91 -5.28
C ALA A 153 -7.07 -1.37 -5.27
N VAL A 154 -7.80 -0.84 -4.28
CA VAL A 154 -7.93 0.60 -4.09
C VAL A 154 -6.60 1.22 -3.65
N ALA A 155 -6.37 2.47 -4.03
CA ALA A 155 -5.24 3.24 -3.53
C ALA A 155 -5.34 3.42 -2.00
N ALA A 156 -4.20 3.34 -1.34
CA ALA A 156 -4.07 3.54 0.10
C ALA A 156 -4.28 5.00 0.50
N LYS A 157 -4.60 5.23 1.77
CA LYS A 157 -4.84 6.59 2.29
C LYS A 157 -3.55 7.39 2.31
N ALA A 158 -3.68 8.67 2.01
CA ALA A 158 -2.61 9.64 2.19
C ALA A 158 -2.52 10.12 3.64
N ALA A 159 -1.43 10.80 3.98
CA ALA A 159 -1.33 11.52 5.24
C ALA A 159 -2.37 12.65 5.30
N THR A 160 -3.20 12.67 6.34
CA THR A 160 -4.23 13.70 6.57
C THR A 160 -3.89 14.70 7.68
N ASN A 161 -2.77 14.47 8.38
CA ASN A 161 -2.23 15.32 9.43
C ASN A 161 -0.74 15.58 9.15
N LEU A 162 -0.14 16.60 9.77
CA LEU A 162 1.26 16.98 9.52
C LEU A 162 2.23 15.99 10.17
N GLY A 163 1.86 15.49 11.35
CA GLY A 163 2.69 14.64 12.18
C GLY A 163 2.14 14.54 13.60
N THR A 164 2.89 13.86 14.45
CA THR A 164 2.62 13.74 15.88
C THR A 164 3.81 14.23 16.67
N LEU A 165 3.53 14.93 17.77
CA LEU A 165 4.53 15.30 18.77
C LEU A 165 4.33 14.43 20.01
N ASP A 166 5.39 13.71 20.39
CA ASP A 166 5.45 12.91 21.61
C ASP A 166 6.78 13.10 22.35
N ALA A 167 7.00 12.36 23.44
CA ALA A 167 8.16 12.50 24.31
C ALA A 167 9.52 12.20 23.62
N THR A 168 9.50 11.59 22.44
CA THR A 168 10.69 11.33 21.61
C THR A 168 10.94 12.43 20.57
N GLY A 169 9.98 13.34 20.38
CA GLY A 169 10.08 14.50 19.51
C GLY A 169 9.00 14.53 18.43
N TRP A 170 9.31 15.22 17.33
CA TRP A 170 8.42 15.34 16.18
C TRP A 170 8.54 14.12 15.26
N LYS A 171 7.39 13.53 14.91
CA LYS A 171 7.28 12.46 13.94
C LYS A 171 6.35 12.89 12.79
N PRO A 172 6.86 13.13 11.57
CA PRO A 172 6.02 13.54 10.46
C PRO A 172 5.10 12.39 10.01
N SER A 173 3.95 12.71 9.43
CA SER A 173 2.97 11.71 8.99
C SER A 173 3.35 11.10 7.63
N ASP A 174 3.50 9.77 7.63
CA ASP A 174 3.64 8.95 6.43
C ASP A 174 2.27 8.75 5.74
N GLY A 175 2.29 8.36 4.46
CA GLY A 175 1.14 7.73 3.83
C GLY A 175 0.97 6.28 4.27
N GLU A 176 -0.14 5.64 3.86
CA GLU A 176 -0.34 4.20 4.03
C GLU A 176 0.17 3.40 2.81
N PRO A 177 0.70 2.17 2.99
CA PRO A 177 1.08 1.33 1.88
C PRO A 177 -0.15 0.78 1.15
N GLY A 178 -0.03 0.62 -0.17
CA GLY A 178 -1.00 -0.07 -0.99
C GLY A 178 -1.23 -1.50 -0.52
N VAL A 179 -2.45 -2.01 -0.72
CA VAL A 179 -2.75 -3.44 -0.51
C VAL A 179 -2.49 -4.24 -1.78
N ALA A 180 -2.20 -5.53 -1.63
CA ALA A 180 -2.06 -6.43 -2.77
C ALA A 180 -3.39 -6.59 -3.54
N GLY A 181 -3.29 -6.75 -4.85
CA GLY A 181 -4.41 -7.14 -5.70
C GLY A 181 -4.84 -8.58 -5.43
N ALA A 182 -6.13 -8.86 -5.59
CA ALA A 182 -6.66 -10.22 -5.51
C ALA A 182 -6.27 -11.08 -6.73
N HIS A 183 -6.27 -12.40 -6.55
CA HIS A 183 -6.04 -13.34 -7.65
C HIS A 183 -7.29 -13.47 -8.53
N GLY A 184 -7.06 -13.67 -9.83
CA GLY A 184 -8.13 -13.99 -10.75
C GLY A 184 -8.72 -15.37 -10.47
N GLN A 185 -9.95 -15.58 -10.90
CA GLN A 185 -10.63 -16.88 -10.81
C GLN A 185 -10.06 -17.84 -11.87
N GLY A 186 -9.94 -19.14 -11.56
CA GLY A 186 -9.64 -20.16 -12.56
C GLY A 186 -10.78 -20.38 -13.58
N GLY A 187 -10.44 -20.87 -14.76
CA GLY A 187 -11.46 -21.29 -15.74
C GLY A 187 -12.16 -22.58 -15.31
N GLY A 188 -13.40 -22.79 -15.74
CA GLY A 188 -14.11 -24.06 -15.52
C GLY A 188 -13.56 -25.19 -16.40
N GLY A 189 -13.74 -26.44 -15.99
CA GLY A 189 -13.45 -27.60 -16.82
C GLY A 189 -14.49 -27.81 -17.91
N GLY A 190 -14.13 -28.45 -19.01
CA GLY A 190 -15.02 -28.79 -20.11
C GLY A 190 -15.88 -30.02 -19.83
N GLY A 191 -17.02 -30.10 -20.52
CA GLY A 191 -17.90 -31.26 -20.52
C GLY A 191 -17.34 -32.41 -21.36
N ALA A 192 -17.62 -33.65 -20.94
CA ALA A 192 -17.38 -34.85 -21.72
C ALA A 192 -18.46 -35.01 -22.79
N TYR A 193 -18.29 -35.95 -23.71
CA TYR A 193 -19.40 -36.38 -24.58
C TYR A 193 -19.42 -37.90 -24.73
N THR A 194 -20.63 -38.42 -24.92
CA THR A 194 -20.92 -39.82 -25.24
C THR A 194 -22.00 -39.82 -26.33
N ILE A 195 -21.66 -40.26 -27.54
CA ILE A 195 -22.62 -40.43 -28.65
C ILE A 195 -22.47 -41.82 -29.26
N ALA A 196 -23.47 -42.26 -30.04
CA ALA A 196 -23.39 -43.51 -30.78
C ALA A 196 -22.18 -43.47 -31.76
N GLY A 197 -21.07 -44.11 -31.36
CA GLY A 197 -19.84 -44.19 -32.14
C GLY A 197 -18.62 -43.47 -31.55
N GLY A 198 -18.70 -42.82 -30.38
CA GLY A 198 -17.53 -42.18 -29.76
C GLY A 198 -17.74 -41.63 -28.34
N GLU A 199 -16.64 -41.59 -27.59
CA GLU A 199 -16.55 -41.08 -26.22
C GLU A 199 -15.34 -40.12 -26.10
N GLY A 200 -15.45 -39.12 -25.23
CA GLY A 200 -14.35 -38.19 -24.95
C GLY A 200 -14.44 -37.50 -23.60
N GLY A 201 -13.30 -37.35 -22.92
CA GLY A 201 -13.16 -36.62 -21.66
C GLY A 201 -12.93 -35.12 -21.85
N GLY A 202 -13.56 -34.29 -21.02
CA GLY A 202 -13.48 -32.83 -21.12
C GLY A 202 -12.11 -32.26 -20.74
N GLY A 203 -11.75 -31.11 -21.32
CA GLY A 203 -10.49 -30.41 -21.05
C GLY A 203 -10.47 -29.64 -19.72
N GLY A 204 -9.28 -29.36 -19.18
CA GLY A 204 -9.12 -28.67 -17.90
C GLY A 204 -9.18 -27.15 -18.07
N GLY A 205 -9.65 -26.45 -17.03
CA GLY A 205 -9.59 -25.00 -16.96
C GLY A 205 -8.18 -24.48 -16.69
N GLY A 206 -7.86 -23.29 -17.17
CA GLY A 206 -6.61 -22.59 -16.85
C GLY A 206 -6.64 -21.90 -15.47
N CYS A 207 -5.49 -21.74 -14.84
CA CYS A 207 -5.38 -21.00 -13.58
C CYS A 207 -5.71 -19.52 -13.75
N GLY A 208 -6.29 -18.92 -12.71
CA GLY A 208 -6.39 -17.46 -12.60
C GLY A 208 -5.02 -16.83 -12.33
N GLY A 209 -4.82 -15.60 -12.81
CA GLY A 209 -3.57 -14.86 -12.63
C GLY A 209 -3.33 -14.42 -11.18
N CYS A 210 -2.07 -14.33 -10.78
CA CYS A 210 -1.69 -13.77 -9.48
C CYS A 210 -1.92 -12.24 -9.44
N GLY A 211 -2.28 -11.69 -8.28
CA GLY A 211 -2.40 -10.24 -8.13
C GLY A 211 -1.05 -9.52 -8.13
N GLY A 212 -1.05 -8.20 -8.20
CA GLY A 212 0.13 -7.38 -7.96
C GLY A 212 0.33 -7.07 -6.47
N THR A 213 1.57 -6.85 -6.03
CA THR A 213 1.84 -6.35 -4.67
C THR A 213 1.46 -4.86 -4.56
N GLY A 214 1.16 -4.38 -3.36
CA GLY A 214 0.85 -2.97 -3.15
C GLY A 214 2.08 -2.06 -3.31
N GLY A 215 1.84 -0.82 -3.73
CA GLY A 215 2.89 0.21 -3.78
C GLY A 215 3.27 0.67 -2.37
N GLY A 216 4.55 0.92 -2.16
CA GLY A 216 5.06 1.50 -0.92
C GLY A 216 4.49 2.89 -0.65
N ALA A 217 4.38 3.24 0.62
CA ALA A 217 3.91 4.55 1.04
C ALA A 217 5.03 5.58 0.99
N GLY A 218 4.68 6.83 0.68
CA GLY A 218 5.58 7.95 0.88
C GLY A 218 5.85 8.19 2.37
N LYS A 219 7.03 8.73 2.67
CA LYS A 219 7.42 9.07 4.05
C LYS A 219 7.26 10.55 4.35
N GLY A 220 6.92 10.88 5.59
CA GLY A 220 6.72 12.26 6.03
C GLY A 220 7.99 13.11 5.93
N GLY A 221 7.84 14.34 5.45
CA GLY A 221 8.92 15.32 5.34
C GLY A 221 9.42 15.78 6.72
N GLY A 222 10.73 15.88 6.87
CA GLY A 222 11.39 16.31 8.11
C GLY A 222 11.10 17.76 8.46
N ALA A 223 11.09 18.07 9.76
CA ALA A 223 10.81 19.41 10.25
C ALA A 223 12.07 20.29 10.40
N SER A 224 11.86 21.60 10.47
CA SER A 224 12.86 22.62 10.80
C SER A 224 12.31 23.49 11.94
N ILE A 225 12.70 23.17 13.17
CA ILE A 225 12.06 23.71 14.38
C ILE A 225 13.09 24.33 15.31
N ALA A 226 12.95 25.62 15.61
CA ALA A 226 13.86 26.27 16.56
C ALA A 226 13.55 25.81 18.00
N VAL A 227 12.29 25.88 18.43
CA VAL A 227 11.86 25.39 19.75
C VAL A 227 10.65 24.48 19.61
N LEU A 228 10.80 23.22 20.00
CA LEU A 228 9.73 22.24 20.09
C LEU A 228 9.32 22.07 21.55
N VAL A 229 8.01 22.09 21.83
CA VAL A 229 7.50 22.07 23.21
C VAL A 229 6.40 21.03 23.36
N LEU A 230 6.57 20.09 24.28
CA LEU A 230 5.55 19.12 24.65
C LEU A 230 5.15 19.32 26.12
N ASP A 231 3.86 19.57 26.36
CA ASP A 231 3.22 19.57 27.67
C ASP A 231 4.04 20.25 28.78
N SER A 232 4.51 21.47 28.48
CA SER A 232 5.46 22.22 29.32
C SER A 232 4.86 23.54 29.81
N PRO A 233 3.90 23.52 30.74
CA PRO A 233 3.17 24.71 31.20
C PRO A 233 4.05 25.79 31.82
N SER A 234 5.19 25.41 32.40
CA SER A 234 6.08 26.33 33.13
C SER A 234 7.25 26.85 32.28
N LEU A 235 7.14 26.83 30.95
CA LEU A 235 8.13 27.42 30.04
C LEU A 235 7.81 28.88 29.75
N SER A 236 8.79 29.76 29.96
CA SER A 236 8.73 31.18 29.56
C SER A 236 9.90 31.52 28.64
N VAL A 237 9.63 32.39 27.67
CA VAL A 237 10.61 32.83 26.67
C VAL A 237 10.69 34.37 26.65
N SER A 238 11.89 34.93 26.46
CA SER A 238 12.07 36.37 26.41
C SER A 238 13.22 36.76 25.50
N ALA A 239 12.95 37.65 24.54
CA ALA A 239 13.94 38.18 23.62
C ALA A 239 14.71 37.08 22.86
N LEU A 240 14.01 36.03 22.41
CA LEU A 240 14.64 35.01 21.56
C LEU A 240 14.67 35.47 20.10
N THR A 241 15.73 35.12 19.40
CA THR A 241 15.82 35.22 17.94
C THR A 241 15.80 33.80 17.37
N LEU A 242 14.72 33.42 16.72
CA LEU A 242 14.50 32.08 16.20
C LEU A 242 14.69 32.09 14.69
N THR A 243 15.55 31.22 14.17
CA THR A 243 15.76 31.05 12.73
C THR A 243 15.46 29.61 12.35
N THR A 244 14.64 29.43 11.31
CA THR A 244 14.37 28.12 10.72
C THR A 244 14.62 28.17 9.22
N LYS A 245 14.96 27.03 8.65
CA LYS A 245 15.05 26.85 7.19
C LYS A 245 13.84 26.08 6.66
N ASP A 246 13.87 25.76 5.37
CA ASP A 246 12.85 24.95 4.71
C ASP A 246 12.69 23.58 5.39
N ALA A 247 11.44 23.17 5.55
CA ALA A 247 11.10 21.81 5.94
C ALA A 247 11.08 20.89 4.72
N GLY A 248 11.19 19.59 4.94
CA GLY A 248 11.28 18.61 3.87
C GLY A 248 9.96 18.38 3.15
N LYS A 249 10.00 18.18 1.83
CA LYS A 249 8.85 17.67 1.06
C LYS A 249 8.44 16.28 1.57
N GLY A 250 7.15 15.97 1.57
CA GLY A 250 6.65 14.62 1.79
C GLY A 250 7.00 13.69 0.62
N GLY A 251 7.38 12.46 0.93
CA GLY A 251 7.64 11.43 -0.07
C GLY A 251 6.38 11.03 -0.83
N ASP A 252 6.55 10.68 -2.10
CA ASP A 252 5.48 10.26 -2.98
C ASP A 252 5.07 8.81 -2.68
N GLY A 253 3.77 8.52 -2.82
CA GLY A 253 3.26 7.16 -2.80
C GLY A 253 3.52 6.47 -4.13
N ALA A 254 3.90 5.20 -4.11
CA ALA A 254 4.27 4.48 -5.32
C ALA A 254 3.09 3.76 -5.97
N LYS A 255 3.20 3.52 -7.28
CA LYS A 255 2.26 2.67 -8.02
C LYS A 255 2.31 1.22 -7.47
N GLY A 256 1.15 0.56 -7.38
CA GLY A 256 1.06 -0.88 -7.11
C GLY A 256 1.45 -1.75 -8.31
N GLY A 257 1.88 -2.98 -8.04
CA GLY A 257 2.30 -3.91 -9.08
C GLY A 257 1.17 -4.31 -10.00
N ASP A 258 1.49 -4.63 -11.25
CA ASP A 258 0.48 -5.12 -12.19
C ASP A 258 0.11 -6.58 -11.86
N GLY A 259 -1.16 -6.94 -12.00
CA GLY A 259 -1.60 -8.34 -11.86
C GLY A 259 -1.19 -9.21 -13.05
N ASP A 260 -0.81 -10.46 -12.80
CA ASP A 260 -0.40 -11.40 -13.85
C ASP A 260 -1.58 -11.83 -14.73
N THR A 261 -1.23 -12.17 -15.97
CA THR A 261 -2.09 -12.82 -16.95
C THR A 261 -2.49 -14.23 -16.50
N ALA A 262 -3.69 -14.65 -16.88
CA ALA A 262 -4.19 -15.98 -16.57
C ALA A 262 -3.57 -17.08 -17.46
N GLY A 263 -3.81 -18.33 -17.09
CA GLY A 263 -3.53 -19.48 -17.94
C GLY A 263 -4.62 -19.77 -18.97
N THR A 264 -4.23 -20.41 -20.07
CA THR A 264 -5.17 -20.81 -21.14
C THR A 264 -5.84 -22.13 -20.83
N LYS A 265 -7.01 -22.39 -21.43
CA LYS A 265 -7.72 -23.66 -21.35
C LYS A 265 -6.91 -24.86 -21.88
N GLY A 266 -7.21 -26.05 -21.38
CA GLY A 266 -6.84 -27.33 -21.97
C GLY A 266 -7.91 -27.84 -22.95
N ASN A 267 -7.48 -28.63 -23.94
CA ASN A 267 -8.40 -29.23 -24.92
C ASN A 267 -9.06 -30.50 -24.36
N GLY A 268 -10.25 -30.84 -24.87
CA GLY A 268 -10.89 -32.13 -24.61
C GLY A 268 -10.28 -33.26 -25.45
N PHE A 269 -10.46 -34.50 -24.99
CA PHE A 269 -10.03 -35.71 -25.68
C PHE A 269 -11.10 -36.15 -26.68
N SER A 270 -10.68 -36.70 -27.82
CA SER A 270 -11.59 -37.26 -28.82
C SER A 270 -12.65 -36.28 -29.35
N GLY A 271 -12.44 -34.96 -29.27
CA GLY A 271 -13.43 -33.95 -29.68
C GLY A 271 -14.39 -33.50 -28.57
N ALA A 272 -14.14 -33.88 -27.33
CA ALA A 272 -14.85 -33.34 -26.17
C ALA A 272 -14.57 -31.86 -25.95
N CYS A 273 -15.38 -31.23 -25.11
CA CYS A 273 -15.35 -29.80 -24.95
C CYS A 273 -14.12 -29.35 -24.16
N PRO A 274 -13.43 -28.28 -24.60
CA PRO A 274 -12.32 -27.72 -23.86
C PRO A 274 -12.78 -27.02 -22.57
N GLY A 275 -11.82 -26.75 -21.68
CA GLY A 275 -12.06 -25.92 -20.49
C GLY A 275 -12.16 -24.42 -20.81
N GLY A 276 -12.23 -23.60 -19.77
CA GLY A 276 -12.16 -22.15 -19.83
C GLY A 276 -10.76 -21.61 -19.55
N ASN A 277 -10.46 -20.41 -20.05
CA ASN A 277 -9.26 -19.67 -19.62
C ASN A 277 -9.46 -19.15 -18.19
N GLY A 278 -8.39 -18.96 -17.42
CA GLY A 278 -8.50 -18.23 -16.15
C GLY A 278 -8.75 -16.74 -16.36
N GLY A 279 -9.09 -16.04 -15.28
CA GLY A 279 -9.20 -14.59 -15.22
C GLY A 279 -7.91 -13.92 -14.77
N LYS A 280 -7.69 -12.68 -15.22
CA LYS A 280 -6.50 -11.87 -14.87
C LYS A 280 -6.48 -11.57 -13.37
N GLY A 281 -5.30 -11.59 -12.76
CA GLY A 281 -5.10 -11.05 -11.41
C GLY A 281 -5.25 -9.53 -11.38
N ALA A 282 -5.66 -9.00 -10.24
CA ALA A 282 -5.84 -7.57 -10.04
C ALA A 282 -4.51 -6.85 -9.86
N ASN A 283 -4.45 -5.59 -10.27
CA ASN A 283 -3.34 -4.72 -9.91
C ASN A 283 -3.36 -4.44 -8.40
N GLY A 284 -2.17 -4.25 -7.82
CA GLY A 284 -2.02 -3.76 -6.45
C GLY A 284 -2.42 -2.31 -6.31
N GLY A 285 -2.83 -1.90 -5.11
CA GLY A 285 -3.18 -0.52 -4.81
C GLY A 285 -1.92 0.35 -4.80
N ALA A 286 -2.05 1.62 -5.22
CA ALA A 286 -1.00 2.60 -5.02
C ALA A 286 -0.82 2.92 -3.52
N GLY A 287 0.40 3.23 -3.09
CA GLY A 287 0.65 3.79 -1.75
C GLY A 287 0.20 5.25 -1.67
N GLY A 288 -0.10 5.73 -0.47
CA GLY A 288 -0.50 7.12 -0.23
C GLY A 288 0.68 8.08 -0.19
N GLY A 289 0.45 9.33 -0.61
CA GLY A 289 1.43 10.42 -0.45
C GLY A 289 1.54 10.87 1.01
N ALA A 290 2.73 11.30 1.42
CA ALA A 290 3.00 11.73 2.79
C ALA A 290 2.81 13.23 3.02
N ALA A 291 2.81 13.65 4.28
CA ALA A 291 2.76 15.06 4.64
C ALA A 291 4.10 15.77 4.36
N GLY A 292 4.02 17.02 3.93
CA GLY A 292 5.16 17.95 3.98
C GLY A 292 5.56 18.24 5.43
N GLY A 293 6.83 18.54 5.64
CA GLY A 293 7.37 18.87 6.97
C GLY A 293 6.91 20.24 7.48
N VAL A 294 7.07 20.46 8.79
CA VAL A 294 6.76 21.74 9.43
C VAL A 294 8.02 22.57 9.63
N SER A 295 7.93 23.88 9.38
CA SER A 295 8.96 24.85 9.73
C SER A 295 8.38 25.88 10.70
N GLY A 296 8.99 26.07 11.86
CA GLY A 296 8.48 27.09 12.77
C GLY A 296 9.37 27.47 13.93
N GLY A 297 9.17 28.71 14.40
CA GLY A 297 9.88 29.26 15.54
C GLY A 297 9.58 28.47 16.81
N VAL A 298 8.30 28.46 17.21
CA VAL A 298 7.81 27.66 18.34
C VAL A 298 6.72 26.72 17.86
N ILE A 299 6.95 25.41 17.94
CA ILE A 299 5.94 24.39 17.69
C ILE A 299 5.62 23.71 19.01
N TYR A 300 4.34 23.61 19.38
CA TYR A 300 3.96 23.13 20.69
C TYR A 300 2.74 22.20 20.68
N LYS A 301 2.72 21.27 21.64
CA LYS A 301 1.53 20.51 22.03
C LYS A 301 1.29 20.73 23.52
N GLY A 302 0.06 21.05 23.89
CA GLY A 302 -0.30 21.47 25.24
C GLY A 302 -0.24 22.99 25.43
N PRO A 303 0.09 23.48 26.63
CA PRO A 303 0.07 24.92 26.92
C PRO A 303 1.05 25.70 26.04
N LYS A 304 0.57 26.81 25.47
CA LYS A 304 1.41 27.74 24.71
C LYS A 304 2.49 28.36 25.62
N PRO A 305 3.77 28.34 25.23
CA PRO A 305 4.83 29.05 25.96
C PRO A 305 4.55 30.56 26.03
N ALA A 306 4.74 31.15 27.20
CA ALA A 306 4.51 32.58 27.41
C ALA A 306 5.74 33.43 27.04
N GLY A 307 5.52 34.58 26.40
CA GLY A 307 6.52 35.64 26.20
C GLY A 307 6.81 35.98 24.75
N ASP A 308 7.92 36.70 24.52
CA ASP A 308 8.21 37.37 23.25
C ASP A 308 9.46 36.83 22.56
N PHE A 309 9.36 36.68 21.24
CA PHE A 309 10.45 36.27 20.36
C PHE A 309 10.25 36.78 18.93
N ALA A 310 11.36 36.94 18.23
CA ALA A 310 11.40 37.18 16.78
C ALA A 310 11.63 35.86 16.05
N TRP A 311 11.02 35.70 14.88
CA TRP A 311 11.20 34.52 14.04
C TRP A 311 11.50 34.93 12.61
N THR A 312 12.50 34.29 12.03
CA THR A 312 12.80 34.33 10.59
C THR A 312 12.72 32.90 10.07
N GLY A 313 11.86 32.67 9.09
CA GLY A 313 11.71 31.36 8.48
C GLY A 313 11.25 31.45 7.03
N PRO A 314 11.00 30.30 6.40
CA PRO A 314 10.64 30.23 5.00
C PRO A 314 9.27 30.83 4.73
N SER A 315 9.13 31.47 3.57
CA SER A 315 7.88 32.09 3.12
C SER A 315 6.89 31.11 2.50
N THR A 316 7.33 29.88 2.23
CA THR A 316 6.53 28.82 1.59
C THR A 316 6.42 27.59 2.48
N LYS A 317 5.32 26.85 2.33
CA LYS A 317 5.10 25.55 2.96
C LYS A 317 5.92 24.47 2.24
N ALA A 318 6.31 23.43 2.97
CA ALA A 318 6.89 22.25 2.34
C ALA A 318 5.83 21.54 1.48
N ALA A 319 6.23 21.06 0.31
CA ALA A 319 5.34 20.34 -0.58
C ALA A 319 4.87 19.01 0.03
N ARG A 320 3.65 18.60 -0.32
CA ARG A 320 3.12 17.26 -0.01
C ARG A 320 3.80 16.18 -0.85
N GLY A 321 3.64 14.93 -0.41
CA GLY A 321 3.84 13.77 -1.26
C GLY A 321 2.69 13.59 -2.23
N GLU A 322 3.00 13.30 -3.48
CA GLU A 322 2.03 13.00 -4.54
C GLU A 322 1.73 11.50 -4.59
N SER A 323 0.56 11.14 -5.10
CA SER A 323 0.21 9.74 -5.41
C SER A 323 -1.00 9.72 -6.34
N PRO A 324 -1.13 8.72 -7.24
CA PRO A 324 -2.32 8.55 -8.07
C PRO A 324 -3.60 8.45 -7.23
N GLY A 325 -4.36 9.55 -7.18
CA GLY A 325 -5.67 9.64 -6.54
C GLY A 325 -5.66 10.03 -5.06
N ASN A 326 -4.53 9.93 -4.34
CA ASN A 326 -4.45 10.19 -2.90
C ASN A 326 -3.14 10.93 -2.51
N PRO A 327 -2.98 12.21 -2.89
CA PRO A 327 -1.84 13.01 -2.44
C PRO A 327 -1.95 13.34 -0.94
N GLY A 328 -0.81 13.54 -0.28
CA GLY A 328 -0.75 13.94 1.13
C GLY A 328 -1.19 15.38 1.36
N ILE A 329 -0.87 15.91 2.53
CA ILE A 329 -1.08 17.34 2.83
C ILE A 329 0.22 18.13 2.74
N GLU A 330 0.12 19.40 2.37
CA GLU A 330 1.26 20.31 2.44
C GLU A 330 1.69 20.51 3.89
N GLY A 331 2.97 20.84 4.06
CA GLY A 331 3.53 21.20 5.35
C GLY A 331 2.98 22.52 5.89
N GLU A 332 3.58 23.02 6.96
CA GLU A 332 3.21 24.32 7.54
C GLU A 332 4.47 25.15 7.78
N SER A 333 4.37 26.47 7.55
CA SER A 333 5.44 27.42 7.91
C SER A 333 4.83 28.53 8.75
N ALA A 334 5.18 28.57 10.03
CA ALA A 334 4.58 29.52 10.96
C ALA A 334 5.53 29.93 12.09
N LYS A 335 5.41 31.17 12.53
CA LYS A 335 6.10 31.66 13.74
C LYS A 335 5.76 30.80 14.96
N GLU A 336 4.48 30.45 15.07
CA GLU A 336 3.90 29.64 16.15
C GLU A 336 2.95 28.62 15.55
N LEU A 337 3.04 27.35 15.98
CA LEU A 337 2.13 26.29 15.55
C LEU A 337 1.75 25.39 16.71
N GLU A 338 0.44 25.27 16.94
CA GLU A 338 -0.12 24.28 17.87
C GLU A 338 -0.39 22.95 17.17
N ILE A 339 0.11 21.86 17.74
CA ILE A 339 -0.16 20.50 17.33
C ILE A 339 -1.24 19.93 18.26
N LYS A 340 -2.35 19.51 17.66
CA LYS A 340 -3.49 18.91 18.36
C LYS A 340 -3.28 17.41 18.57
#